data_AF-G9EPJ2-F1
#
_entry.id   AF-G9EPJ2-F1
#
_cell.length_a   1.000
_cell.length_b   1.000
_cell.length_c   1.000
_cell.angle_alpha   90.00
_cell.angle_beta   90.00
_cell.angle_gamma   90.00
#
_symmetry.space_group_name_H-M   'P 1'
#
loop_
_entity.id
_entity.type
_entity.pdbx_description
1 polymer ?
#
loop_
_entity_poly.entity_id
_entity_poly.type
_entity_poly.pdbx_seq_one_letter_code
_entity_poly.pdbx_strand_id
1 'polypeptide(L)'
;MVKAFYIFFIFSALIVPVLLIAFKYGYTSAVPIKPAIFPVSKPFHKGYLSVSPMHKLWYAEYGNSEGIPVIVLHGGPGGGCSDDDMKFF
;
A
#
# COMPACT_ATOMS: atom_id res chain seq x y z
N MET A 1 29.46 -35.09 -28.20
CA MET A 1 28.55 -35.63 -27.16
C MET A 1 28.66 -34.97 -25.79
N VAL A 2 29.85 -34.60 -25.30
CA VAL A 2 30.04 -34.08 -23.92
C VAL A 2 29.44 -32.67 -23.66
N LYS A 3 29.47 -31.76 -24.66
CA LYS A 3 28.93 -30.39 -24.52
C LYS A 3 27.40 -30.33 -24.33
N ALA A 4 26.65 -31.25 -24.93
CA ALA A 4 25.19 -31.28 -24.81
C ALA A 4 24.73 -31.77 -23.43
N PHE A 5 25.46 -32.73 -22.84
CA PHE A 5 25.23 -33.19 -21.48
C PHE A 5 25.50 -32.10 -20.44
N TYR A 6 26.56 -31.31 -20.64
CA TYR A 6 26.92 -30.23 -19.72
C TYR A 6 25.88 -29.09 -19.69
N ILE A 7 25.32 -28.75 -20.86
CA ILE A 7 24.25 -27.75 -20.96
C ILE A 7 22.96 -28.26 -20.29
N PHE A 8 22.60 -29.53 -20.49
CA PHE A 8 21.44 -30.13 -19.81
C PHE A 8 21.61 -30.18 -18.29
N PHE A 9 22.82 -30.44 -17.81
CA PHE A 9 23.12 -30.52 -16.38
C PHE A 9 23.06 -29.13 -15.70
N ILE A 10 23.53 -28.08 -16.37
CA ILE A 10 23.44 -26.70 -15.86
C ILE A 10 21.99 -26.20 -15.85
N PHE A 11 21.22 -26.51 -16.89
CA PHE A 11 19.81 -26.13 -16.96
C PHE A 11 18.97 -26.82 -15.86
N SER A 12 19.21 -28.09 -15.54
CA SER A 12 18.49 -28.77 -14.46
C SER A 12 18.95 -28.33 -13.06
N ALA A 13 20.26 -28.13 -12.87
CA ALA A 13 20.83 -27.78 -11.55
C ALA A 13 20.51 -26.34 -11.10
N LEU A 14 20.15 -25.44 -12.02
CA LEU A 14 19.79 -24.06 -11.68
C LEU A 14 18.28 -23.81 -11.74
N ILE A 15 17.57 -24.35 -12.75
CA ILE A 15 16.15 -24.04 -12.93
C ILE A 15 15.29 -24.77 -11.92
N VAL A 16 15.57 -26.04 -11.64
CA VAL A 16 14.79 -26.85 -10.70
C VAL A 16 14.81 -26.26 -9.28
N PRO A 17 15.96 -25.90 -8.68
CA PRO A 17 15.95 -25.27 -7.37
C PRO A 17 15.31 -23.88 -7.38
N VAL A 18 15.46 -23.08 -8.44
CA VAL A 18 14.76 -21.78 -8.57
C VAL A 18 13.25 -21.96 -8.63
N LEU A 19 12.75 -22.95 -9.38
CA LEU A 19 11.32 -23.27 -9.43
C LEU A 19 10.82 -23.78 -8.08
N LEU A 20 11.57 -24.67 -7.43
CA LEU A 20 11.21 -25.20 -6.11
C LEU A 20 11.21 -24.10 -5.04
N ILE A 21 12.12 -23.13 -5.13
CA ILE A 21 12.12 -21.92 -4.29
C ILE A 21 10.86 -21.10 -4.58
N ALA A 22 10.53 -20.82 -5.85
CA ALA A 22 9.33 -20.07 -6.21
C ALA A 22 8.02 -20.74 -5.75
N PHE A 23 7.95 -22.08 -5.81
CA PHE A 23 6.82 -22.86 -5.29
C PHE A 23 6.79 -22.91 -3.75
N LYS A 24 7.94 -23.07 -3.10
CA LYS A 24 8.05 -23.11 -1.63
C LYS A 24 7.77 -21.75 -0.97
N TYR A 25 8.19 -20.66 -1.62
CA TYR A 25 7.99 -19.29 -1.14
C TYR A 25 6.75 -18.60 -1.73
N GLY A 26 5.93 -19.33 -2.51
CA GLY A 26 4.58 -18.91 -2.86
C GLY A 26 4.52 -17.65 -3.73
N TYR A 27 4.85 -17.77 -5.01
CA TYR A 27 4.30 -16.88 -6.05
C TYR A 27 2.83 -17.21 -6.39
N THR A 28 2.11 -17.89 -5.50
CA THR A 28 0.65 -17.81 -5.49
C THR A 28 0.28 -16.42 -5.00
N SER A 29 -0.37 -15.65 -5.84
CA SER A 29 -1.07 -14.41 -5.49
C SER A 29 -2.27 -14.69 -4.56
N ALA A 30 -2.02 -15.39 -3.46
CA ALA A 30 -2.96 -15.59 -2.36
C ALA A 30 -2.90 -14.41 -1.38
N VAL A 31 -2.62 -13.20 -1.88
CA VAL A 31 -2.91 -11.99 -1.14
C VAL A 31 -4.44 -11.88 -1.17
N PRO A 32 -5.15 -12.09 -0.05
CA PRO A 32 -6.57 -11.86 -0.03
C PRO A 32 -6.81 -10.43 -0.52
N ILE A 33 -7.72 -10.24 -1.48
CA ILE A 33 -8.11 -8.91 -1.91
C ILE A 33 -8.74 -8.26 -0.68
N LYS A 34 -7.92 -7.49 0.04
CA LYS A 34 -8.38 -6.63 1.12
C LYS A 34 -9.49 -5.77 0.50
N PRO A 35 -10.66 -5.63 1.14
CA PRO A 35 -11.71 -4.79 0.57
C PRO A 35 -11.09 -3.46 0.16
N ALA A 36 -11.36 -3.03 -1.08
CA ALA A 36 -10.73 -1.85 -1.67
C ALA A 36 -11.00 -0.56 -0.88
N ILE A 37 -11.89 -0.64 0.11
CA ILE A 37 -12.29 0.43 1.01
C ILE A 37 -12.43 -0.09 2.45
N PHE A 38 -12.00 0.71 3.41
CA PHE A 38 -12.21 0.53 4.83
C PHE A 38 -13.58 1.06 5.28
N PRO A 39 -14.12 0.61 6.42
CA PRO A 39 -15.28 1.26 7.03
C PRO A 39 -14.98 2.73 7.34
N VAL A 40 -15.92 3.62 7.05
CA VAL A 40 -15.79 5.04 7.42
C VAL A 40 -15.76 5.16 8.94
N SER A 41 -14.75 5.85 9.45
CA SER A 41 -14.61 6.15 10.87
C SER A 41 -14.81 7.65 11.11
N LYS A 42 -15.26 8.00 12.32
CA LYS A 42 -15.26 9.40 12.74
C LYS A 42 -13.83 9.81 13.12
N PRO A 43 -13.43 11.05 12.84
CA PRO A 43 -12.13 11.51 13.27
C PRO A 43 -12.11 11.68 14.78
N PHE A 44 -10.94 11.42 15.38
CA PHE A 44 -10.73 11.65 16.80
C PHE A 44 -10.37 13.11 17.10
N HIS A 45 -9.94 13.88 16.09
CA HIS A 45 -9.64 15.30 16.20
C HIS A 45 -9.99 16.05 14.91
N LYS A 46 -10.51 17.27 15.04
CA LYS A 46 -10.73 18.23 13.95
C LYS A 46 -10.20 19.60 14.39
N GLY A 47 -9.62 20.35 13.47
CA GLY A 47 -9.05 21.65 13.80
C GLY A 47 -8.86 22.58 12.61
N TYR A 48 -8.40 23.78 12.90
CA TYR A 48 -7.96 24.75 11.91
C TYR A 48 -6.53 25.20 12.23
N LEU A 49 -5.63 25.06 11.27
CA LEU A 49 -4.26 25.53 11.36
C LEU A 49 -4.15 26.91 10.71
N SER A 50 -3.75 27.93 11.47
CA SER A 50 -3.47 29.26 10.91
C SER A 50 -2.15 29.23 10.14
N VAL A 51 -2.19 29.49 8.83
CA VAL A 51 -0.99 29.50 7.96
C VAL A 51 -0.61 30.90 7.48
N SER A 52 -1.51 31.87 7.67
CA SER A 52 -1.24 33.30 7.51
C SER A 52 -2.22 34.11 8.37
N PRO A 53 -2.12 35.47 8.39
CA PRO A 53 -3.13 36.31 9.05
C PRO A 53 -4.54 36.19 8.47
N MET A 54 -4.66 35.77 7.19
CA MET A 54 -5.94 35.66 6.48
C MET A 54 -6.43 34.22 6.34
N HIS A 55 -5.51 33.26 6.19
CA HIS A 55 -5.84 31.89 5.80
C HIS A 55 -5.68 30.90 6.96
N LYS A 56 -6.69 30.05 7.10
CA LYS A 56 -6.69 28.90 7.99
C LYS A 56 -7.00 27.63 7.20
N LEU A 57 -6.22 26.58 7.41
CA LEU A 57 -6.45 25.27 6.80
C LEU A 57 -7.25 24.41 7.75
N TRP A 58 -8.37 23.86 7.28
CA TRP A 58 -9.09 22.83 8.02
C TRP A 58 -8.35 21.50 7.93
N TYR A 59 -8.32 20.74 9.02
CA TYR A 59 -7.81 19.37 9.04
C TYR A 59 -8.62 18.48 9.99
N ALA A 60 -8.51 17.17 9.80
CA ALA A 60 -9.09 16.16 10.66
C ALA A 60 -8.15 14.94 10.72
N GLU A 61 -8.09 14.29 11.88
CA GLU A 61 -7.23 13.15 12.15
C GLU A 61 -8.09 11.91 12.46
N TYR A 62 -7.76 10.78 11.82
CA TYR A 62 -8.52 9.53 11.83
C TYR A 62 -7.62 8.34 12.18
N GLY A 63 -8.23 7.23 12.59
CA GLY A 63 -7.50 5.99 12.87
C GLY A 63 -6.82 5.97 14.23
N ASN A 64 -5.62 5.38 14.30
CA ASN A 64 -4.86 5.19 15.53
C ASN A 64 -3.84 6.32 15.72
N SER A 65 -3.91 7.07 16.83
CA SER A 65 -2.97 8.14 17.16
C SER A 65 -1.52 7.66 17.33
N GLU A 66 -1.34 6.39 17.69
CA GLU A 66 -0.02 5.73 17.83
C GLU A 66 0.37 4.94 16.57
N GLY A 67 -0.36 5.11 15.47
CA GLY A 67 -0.12 4.43 14.20
C GLY A 67 1.00 5.06 13.36
N ILE A 68 1.18 4.55 12.14
CA ILE A 68 2.06 5.19 11.16
C ILE A 68 1.39 6.48 10.66
N PRO A 69 2.06 7.65 10.74
CA PRO A 69 1.48 8.91 10.30
C PRO A 69 1.37 8.96 8.76
N VAL A 70 0.20 9.38 8.27
CA VAL A 70 -0.10 9.56 6.84
C VAL A 70 -0.81 10.89 6.64
N ILE A 71 -0.42 11.64 5.60
CA ILE A 71 -1.10 12.87 5.18
C ILE A 71 -1.85 12.58 3.89
N VAL A 72 -3.15 12.88 3.90
CA VAL A 72 -4.03 12.76 2.72
C VAL A 72 -4.30 14.15 2.15
N LEU A 73 -4.06 14.32 0.85
CA LEU A 73 -4.36 15.53 0.10
C LEU A 73 -5.48 15.22 -0.90
N HIS A 74 -6.51 16.06 -0.94
CA HIS A 74 -7.60 15.89 -1.90
C HIS A 74 -7.13 16.16 -3.34
N GLY A 75 -7.89 15.64 -4.30
CA GLY A 75 -7.68 15.93 -5.73
C GLY A 75 -8.18 17.31 -6.13
N GLY A 76 -7.67 17.83 -7.25
CA GLY A 76 -8.02 19.15 -7.81
C GLY A 76 -7.70 20.34 -6.87
N PRO A 77 -7.71 21.57 -7.38
CA PRO A 77 -7.71 22.75 -6.51
C PRO A 77 -9.13 23.01 -5.96
N GLY A 78 -9.24 23.31 -4.66
CA GLY A 78 -10.51 23.68 -4.03
C GLY A 78 -11.53 22.56 -3.82
N GLY A 79 -11.17 21.29 -4.06
CA GLY A 79 -12.07 20.14 -3.87
C GLY A 79 -12.44 19.87 -2.41
N GLY A 80 -11.51 20.14 -1.47
CA GLY A 80 -11.72 19.87 -0.05
C GLY A 80 -11.67 18.36 0.29
N CYS A 81 -11.67 18.05 1.58
CA CYS A 81 -11.72 16.68 2.09
C CYS A 81 -13.07 16.44 2.80
N SER A 82 -13.53 15.19 2.78
CA SER A 82 -14.74 14.70 3.45
C SER A 82 -14.45 13.44 4.28
N ASP A 83 -15.32 13.14 5.24
CA ASP A 83 -15.20 11.94 6.07
C ASP A 83 -15.23 10.65 5.21
N ASP A 84 -15.90 10.67 4.05
CA ASP A 84 -15.99 9.54 3.11
C ASP A 84 -14.67 9.25 2.37
N ASP A 85 -13.75 10.21 2.27
CA ASP A 85 -12.45 10.00 1.62
C ASP A 85 -11.54 9.07 2.44
N MET A 86 -11.78 8.98 3.75
CA MET A 86 -10.94 8.18 4.66
C MET A 86 -11.12 6.67 4.47
N LYS A 87 -12.16 6.23 3.74
CA LYS A 87 -12.30 4.81 3.41
C LYS A 87 -11.21 4.30 2.48
N PHE A 88 -10.45 5.17 1.81
CA PHE A 88 -9.39 4.77 0.89
C PHE A 88 -8.01 4.62 1.55
N PHE A 89 -7.89 4.94 2.85
CA PHE A 89 -6.62 5.03 3.57
C PHE A 89 -6.63 4.24 4.89
#